data_AF-A0A523WHN4-F1
#
_entry.id   AF-A0A523WHN4-F1
#
_cell.length_a   1.000
_cell.length_b   1.000
_cell.length_c   1.000
_cell.angle_alpha   90.00
_cell.angle_beta   90.00
_cell.angle_gamma   90.00
#
_symmetry.space_group_name_H-M   'P 1'
#
loop_
_entity.id
_entity.type
_entity.pdbx_description
1 polymer ?
#
loop_
_entity_poly.entity_id
_entity_poly.type
_entity_poly.pdbx_seq_one_letter_code
_entity_poly.pdbx_strand_id
1 'polypeptide(L)'
;MMDAGRHPNIRLLTNSELVGLEGEAGDFKAKVKRHPRYVSEELCTGCGVCSRNCPVEVLSEFDAGVGKRKAVYVPFPQAVPNIYILDKENCTECGICVEKCPRDAIDLDDAGQDLELKVGSVIVATGFDVFDPTVVKAYGFGLYDNVVTSMQMERLLNASGPTQGHILRPSDGKVPKKIGFVQCVGTRGEAGLQYCSRFCCMNSIKDCMLVKQHAPEIEELKIFYIDIRAAGKGFEEFYQRSLEMPELTYIRGRPSKILEDPQTKDLVVQVEDGEAGKINDFQMDMVVLSSGAVANKTNQKLAEILGIEREESGFFTSGEETGSPLESTKEGIYLCGCASGINDISDSVAQGSGAAAAAEKHVAKLRIEEKKEEILELDVSGPPRIGVFVCHCGINIAGVLDIEELKKYAETLPDVVFVRDSLFLCSDDGQRRLQDMIKKKKLNRVVAAACTP
;
A
#
# COMPACT_ATOMS: atom_id res chain seq x y z
N MET A 1 -5.84 4.57 -8.58
CA MET A 1 -6.91 3.57 -8.37
C MET A 1 -8.30 4.17 -8.53
N MET A 2 -8.59 5.36 -7.98
CA MET A 2 -9.87 6.05 -8.19
C MET A 2 -10.27 6.15 -9.67
N ASP A 3 -9.36 6.60 -10.54
CA ASP A 3 -9.64 6.72 -11.97
C ASP A 3 -10.03 5.37 -12.59
N ALA A 4 -9.26 4.32 -12.31
CA ALA A 4 -9.56 2.96 -12.76
C ALA A 4 -10.94 2.47 -12.26
N GLY A 5 -11.33 2.83 -11.04
CA GLY A 5 -12.63 2.47 -10.46
C GLY A 5 -13.83 3.22 -11.07
N ARG A 6 -13.61 4.32 -11.78
CA ARG A 6 -14.65 5.14 -12.44
C ARG A 6 -14.57 5.11 -13.97
N HIS A 7 -13.53 4.49 -14.52
CA HIS A 7 -13.26 4.56 -15.95
C HIS A 7 -14.31 3.78 -16.75
N PRO A 8 -14.94 4.40 -17.79
CA PRO A 8 -16.06 3.79 -18.51
C PRO A 8 -15.70 2.50 -19.26
N ASN A 9 -14.41 2.34 -19.61
CA ASN A 9 -13.89 1.15 -20.30
C ASN A 9 -13.15 0.17 -19.38
N ILE A 10 -13.16 0.37 -18.06
CA ILE A 10 -12.56 -0.57 -17.10
C ILE A 10 -13.67 -1.15 -16.23
N ARG A 11 -13.83 -2.47 -16.28
CA ARG A 11 -14.68 -3.20 -15.33
C ARG A 11 -13.81 -3.74 -14.21
N LEU A 12 -13.90 -3.11 -13.03
CA LEU A 12 -13.20 -3.57 -11.84
C LEU A 12 -13.96 -4.73 -11.17
N LEU A 13 -13.32 -5.90 -11.10
CA LEU A 13 -13.84 -7.07 -10.39
C LEU A 13 -13.01 -7.29 -9.12
N THR A 14 -13.44 -6.69 -8.01
CA THR A 14 -12.80 -6.91 -6.71
C THR A 14 -13.35 -8.15 -6.02
N ASN A 15 -12.66 -8.65 -4.99
CA ASN A 15 -13.01 -9.91 -4.31
C ASN A 15 -13.24 -11.06 -5.30
N SER A 16 -12.40 -11.14 -6.34
CA SER A 16 -12.55 -12.07 -7.45
C SER A 16 -11.20 -12.70 -7.79
N GLU A 17 -11.21 -13.97 -8.22
CA GLU A 17 -10.02 -14.68 -8.70
C GLU A 17 -10.26 -15.29 -10.09
N LEU A 18 -9.22 -15.32 -10.93
CA LEU A 18 -9.25 -16.10 -12.16
C LEU A 18 -9.12 -17.58 -11.79
N VAL A 19 -10.05 -18.42 -12.26
CA VAL A 19 -10.08 -19.86 -11.97
C VAL A 19 -9.86 -20.73 -13.21
N GLY A 20 -9.87 -20.15 -14.40
CA GLY A 20 -9.62 -20.85 -15.64
C GLY A 20 -9.38 -19.91 -16.81
N LEU A 21 -8.53 -20.32 -17.75
CA LEU A 21 -8.31 -19.63 -19.01
C LEU A 21 -8.22 -20.67 -20.14
N GLU A 22 -9.12 -20.57 -21.11
CA GLU A 22 -9.15 -21.42 -22.30
C GLU A 22 -8.98 -20.57 -23.56
N GLY A 23 -8.52 -21.16 -24.66
CA GLY A 23 -8.33 -20.47 -25.94
C GLY A 23 -6.90 -20.00 -26.18
N GLU A 24 -6.75 -19.07 -27.11
CA GLU A 24 -5.48 -18.57 -27.63
C GLU A 24 -5.47 -17.03 -27.75
N ALA A 25 -4.31 -16.47 -28.08
CA ALA A 25 -4.14 -15.02 -28.19
C ALA A 25 -5.17 -14.39 -29.14
N GLY A 26 -5.92 -13.40 -28.64
CA GLY A 26 -7.01 -12.74 -29.37
C GLY A 26 -8.40 -13.34 -29.14
N ASP A 27 -8.51 -14.56 -28.60
CA ASP A 27 -9.78 -15.24 -28.34
C ASP A 27 -9.75 -16.12 -27.08
N PHE A 28 -9.37 -15.52 -25.95
CA PHE A 28 -9.42 -16.21 -24.67
C PHE A 28 -10.81 -16.17 -24.04
N LYS A 29 -11.09 -17.23 -23.30
CA LYS A 29 -12.27 -17.41 -22.47
C LYS A 29 -11.82 -17.54 -21.01
N ALA A 30 -11.95 -16.45 -20.26
CA ALA A 30 -11.59 -16.37 -18.86
C ALA A 30 -12.77 -16.74 -17.96
N LYS A 31 -12.55 -17.66 -17.02
CA LYS A 31 -13.50 -18.02 -15.96
C LYS A 31 -13.06 -17.32 -14.68
N VAL A 32 -13.90 -16.45 -14.14
CA VAL A 32 -13.61 -15.65 -12.96
C VAL A 32 -14.62 -15.99 -11.87
N LYS A 33 -14.13 -16.30 -10.67
CA LYS A 33 -14.96 -16.52 -9.50
C LYS A 33 -14.98 -15.26 -8.65
N ARG A 34 -16.14 -14.62 -8.52
CA ARG A 34 -16.39 -13.57 -7.53
C ARG A 34 -16.80 -14.21 -6.23
N HIS A 35 -16.01 -14.00 -5.18
CA HIS A 35 -16.33 -14.50 -3.85
C HIS A 35 -17.49 -13.71 -3.23
N PRO A 36 -18.27 -14.33 -2.34
CA PRO A 36 -19.20 -13.62 -1.49
C PRO A 36 -18.55 -12.42 -0.80
N ARG A 37 -19.18 -11.26 -0.89
CA ARG A 37 -18.85 -10.08 -0.08
C ARG A 37 -19.73 -10.02 1.17
N TYR A 38 -20.91 -10.62 1.08
CA TYR A 38 -22.01 -10.52 2.04
C TYR A 38 -22.49 -9.09 2.32
N VAL A 39 -22.19 -8.19 1.39
CA VAL A 39 -22.59 -6.79 1.40
C VAL A 39 -22.89 -6.41 -0.04
N SER A 40 -24.11 -5.92 -0.29
CA SER A 40 -24.53 -5.47 -1.61
C SER A 40 -23.68 -4.29 -2.09
N GLU A 41 -23.04 -4.46 -3.25
CA GLU A 41 -22.25 -3.42 -3.88
C GLU A 41 -23.10 -2.24 -4.38
N GLU A 42 -24.38 -2.48 -4.66
CA GLU A 42 -25.34 -1.47 -5.12
C GLU A 42 -25.87 -0.60 -3.95
N LEU A 43 -26.17 -1.23 -2.81
CA LEU A 43 -26.81 -0.54 -1.68
C LEU A 43 -25.80 0.08 -0.71
N CYS A 44 -24.59 -0.48 -0.61
CA CYS A 44 -23.58 -0.03 0.33
C CYS A 44 -23.04 1.35 -0.02
N THR A 45 -23.06 2.25 0.97
CA THR A 45 -22.57 3.63 0.82
C THR A 45 -21.18 3.85 1.42
N GLY A 46 -20.57 2.82 2.01
CA GLY A 46 -19.26 2.95 2.67
C GLY A 46 -19.29 3.72 4.00
N CYS A 47 -20.45 3.92 4.63
CA CYS A 47 -20.60 4.78 5.81
C CYS A 47 -19.99 4.23 7.13
N GLY A 48 -19.65 2.94 7.18
CA GLY A 48 -19.00 2.29 8.32
C GLY A 48 -19.83 2.09 9.59
N VAL A 49 -21.15 2.35 9.55
CA VAL A 49 -22.04 2.12 10.71
C VAL A 49 -21.98 0.66 11.16
N CYS A 50 -21.98 -0.29 10.23
CA CYS A 50 -21.88 -1.72 10.51
C CYS A 50 -20.59 -2.07 11.28
N SER A 51 -19.44 -1.56 10.83
CA SER A 51 -18.14 -1.83 11.44
C SER A 51 -18.02 -1.25 12.85
N ARG A 52 -18.48 0.00 13.05
CA ARG A 52 -18.48 0.65 14.39
C ARG A 52 -19.29 -0.10 15.45
N ASN A 53 -20.28 -0.88 15.04
CA ASN A 53 -21.13 -1.66 15.95
C ASN A 53 -20.73 -3.16 16.01
N CYS A 54 -19.75 -3.59 15.23
CA CYS A 54 -19.31 -4.99 15.23
C CYS A 54 -18.48 -5.29 16.49
N PRO A 55 -18.84 -6.32 17.29
CA PRO A 55 -18.12 -6.66 18.51
C PRO A 55 -16.82 -7.44 18.26
N VAL A 56 -16.63 -8.00 17.05
CA VAL A 56 -15.48 -8.84 16.71
C VAL A 56 -14.25 -8.00 16.44
N GLU A 57 -13.10 -8.44 16.93
CA GLU A 57 -11.79 -7.88 16.56
C GLU A 57 -10.89 -8.96 15.98
N VAL A 58 -10.27 -8.65 14.84
CA VAL A 58 -9.33 -9.52 14.12
C VAL A 58 -8.07 -8.71 13.81
N LEU A 59 -6.90 -9.34 13.78
CA LEU A 59 -5.70 -8.67 13.30
C LEU A 59 -5.87 -8.28 11.83
N SER A 60 -5.53 -7.04 11.51
CA SER A 60 -5.66 -6.49 10.17
C SER A 60 -4.49 -6.93 9.30
N GLU A 61 -4.79 -7.65 8.21
CA GLU A 61 -3.82 -8.09 7.22
C GLU A 61 -3.20 -6.89 6.50
N PHE A 62 -4.02 -5.87 6.21
CA PHE A 62 -3.57 -4.62 5.62
C PHE A 62 -2.61 -3.86 6.54
N ASP A 63 -2.82 -3.93 7.86
CA ASP A 63 -1.95 -3.32 8.86
C ASP A 63 -0.80 -4.24 9.32
N ALA A 64 -0.49 -5.29 8.56
CA ALA A 64 0.60 -6.22 8.85
C ALA A 64 0.56 -6.79 10.28
N GLY A 65 -0.66 -7.01 10.80
CA GLY A 65 -0.89 -7.56 12.14
C GLY A 65 -0.66 -6.58 13.30
N VAL A 66 -0.30 -5.31 13.03
CA VAL A 66 -0.14 -4.28 14.09
C VAL A 66 -1.50 -3.68 14.46
N GLY A 67 -2.34 -3.47 13.46
CA GLY A 67 -3.70 -2.97 13.62
C GLY A 67 -4.72 -4.07 13.83
N LYS A 68 -5.89 -3.68 14.33
CA LYS A 68 -7.08 -4.53 14.38
C LYS A 68 -8.14 -4.00 13.43
N ARG A 69 -8.86 -4.91 12.79
CA ARG A 69 -10.09 -4.65 12.05
C ARG A 69 -11.28 -5.37 12.69
N LYS A 70 -12.48 -5.05 12.23
CA LYS A 70 -13.72 -5.75 12.59
C LYS A 70 -14.00 -6.87 11.57
N ALA A 71 -14.96 -7.74 11.89
CA ALA A 71 -15.41 -8.78 10.94
C ALA A 71 -16.07 -8.16 9.71
N VAL A 72 -16.86 -7.08 9.86
CA VAL A 72 -17.33 -6.26 8.74
C VAL A 72 -16.45 -5.03 8.60
N TYR A 73 -15.75 -4.91 7.48
CA TYR A 73 -14.66 -3.93 7.32
C TYR A 73 -14.49 -3.46 5.88
N VAL A 74 -13.72 -2.39 5.71
CA VAL A 74 -13.03 -2.05 4.46
C VAL A 74 -11.52 -2.20 4.71
N PRO A 75 -10.72 -2.65 3.73
CA PRO A 75 -9.29 -2.89 3.98
C PRO A 75 -8.53 -1.64 4.45
N PHE A 76 -8.88 -0.48 3.91
CA PHE A 76 -8.34 0.82 4.32
C PHE A 76 -9.31 1.96 3.97
N PRO A 77 -9.17 3.16 4.57
CA PRO A 77 -10.17 4.24 4.42
C PRO A 77 -10.38 4.73 2.98
N GLN A 78 -9.36 4.62 2.12
CA GLN A 78 -9.39 5.06 0.72
C GLN A 78 -9.57 3.89 -0.27
N ALA A 79 -10.08 2.74 0.20
CA ALA A 79 -10.30 1.57 -0.64
C ALA A 79 -11.22 1.88 -1.84
N VAL A 80 -10.91 1.30 -3.00
CA VAL A 80 -11.68 1.43 -4.23
C VAL A 80 -12.10 0.05 -4.72
N PRO A 81 -13.40 -0.26 -4.81
CA PRO A 81 -14.52 0.58 -4.38
C PRO A 81 -14.60 0.67 -2.85
N ASN A 82 -15.13 1.78 -2.32
CA ASN A 82 -15.31 1.95 -0.87
C ASN A 82 -16.57 1.18 -0.38
N ILE A 83 -16.49 -0.14 -0.46
CA ILE A 83 -17.58 -1.07 -0.15
C ILE A 83 -17.09 -2.06 0.91
N TYR A 84 -17.88 -2.22 1.96
CA TYR A 84 -17.56 -3.13 3.07
C TYR A 84 -17.64 -4.59 2.62
N ILE A 85 -16.89 -5.46 3.30
CA ILE A 85 -16.94 -6.90 3.16
C ILE A 85 -17.10 -7.51 4.55
N LEU A 86 -17.83 -8.63 4.64
CA LEU A 86 -17.92 -9.42 5.87
C LEU A 86 -16.98 -10.62 5.77
N ASP A 87 -16.01 -10.66 6.67
CA ASP A 87 -15.21 -11.83 6.94
C ASP A 87 -16.06 -12.87 7.69
N LYS A 88 -16.53 -13.88 6.94
CA LYS A 88 -17.39 -14.93 7.48
C LYS A 88 -16.63 -15.88 8.41
N GLU A 89 -15.33 -16.05 8.23
CA GLU A 89 -14.51 -16.97 9.04
C GLU A 89 -14.41 -16.49 10.49
N ASN A 90 -14.33 -15.17 10.70
CA ASN A 90 -14.25 -14.58 12.04
C ASN A 90 -15.59 -14.03 12.55
N CYS A 91 -16.65 -14.03 11.75
CA CYS A 91 -17.96 -13.51 12.13
C CYS A 91 -18.66 -14.41 13.18
N THR A 92 -19.23 -13.82 14.21
CA THR A 92 -20.01 -14.53 15.25
C THR A 92 -21.50 -14.64 14.94
N GLU A 93 -21.94 -14.19 13.76
CA GLU A 93 -23.34 -14.20 13.31
C GLU A 93 -24.35 -13.52 14.25
N CYS A 94 -23.91 -12.53 15.04
CA CYS A 94 -24.76 -11.84 16.02
C CYS A 94 -25.87 -10.94 15.42
N GLY A 95 -25.88 -10.70 14.11
CA GLY A 95 -26.92 -9.89 13.44
C GLY A 95 -26.85 -8.36 13.62
N ILE A 96 -25.99 -7.84 14.51
CA ILE A 96 -25.91 -6.41 14.82
C ILE A 96 -25.62 -5.54 13.58
N CYS A 97 -24.72 -5.99 12.70
CA CYS A 97 -24.39 -5.24 11.48
C CYS A 97 -25.57 -5.14 10.51
N VAL A 98 -26.45 -6.15 10.48
CA VAL A 98 -27.68 -6.16 9.69
C VAL A 98 -28.65 -5.14 10.27
N GLU A 99 -28.95 -5.22 11.58
CA GLU A 99 -29.88 -4.32 12.26
C GLU A 99 -29.47 -2.84 12.14
N LYS A 100 -28.15 -2.55 12.21
CA LYS A 100 -27.64 -1.18 12.19
C LYS A 100 -27.42 -0.63 10.78
N CYS A 101 -27.56 -1.42 9.71
CA CYS A 101 -27.29 -0.93 8.36
C CYS A 101 -28.44 -0.05 7.85
N PRO A 102 -28.24 1.26 7.63
CA PRO A 102 -29.34 2.16 7.26
C PRO A 102 -29.86 1.98 5.83
N ARG A 103 -29.22 1.10 5.05
CA ARG A 103 -29.51 0.85 3.63
C ARG A 103 -29.84 -0.62 3.37
N ASP A 104 -29.96 -1.43 4.42
CA ASP A 104 -30.18 -2.87 4.33
C ASP A 104 -29.21 -3.56 3.36
N ALA A 105 -27.95 -3.10 3.37
CA ALA A 105 -26.94 -3.54 2.41
C ALA A 105 -26.21 -4.83 2.83
N ILE A 106 -26.42 -5.34 4.05
CA ILE A 106 -25.79 -6.59 4.50
C ILE A 106 -26.63 -7.76 3.97
N ASP A 107 -26.02 -8.61 3.17
CA ASP A 107 -26.66 -9.76 2.52
C ASP A 107 -25.90 -11.03 2.90
N LEU A 108 -26.36 -11.73 3.95
CA LEU A 108 -25.66 -12.92 4.45
C LEU A 108 -25.79 -14.13 3.53
N ASP A 109 -26.68 -14.07 2.53
CA ASP A 109 -26.98 -15.16 1.60
C ASP A 109 -26.25 -14.98 0.25
N ASP A 110 -25.39 -13.96 0.12
CA ASP A 110 -24.54 -13.75 -1.05
C ASP A 110 -23.71 -15.01 -1.34
N ALA A 111 -24.03 -15.70 -2.43
CA ALA A 111 -23.34 -16.91 -2.87
C ALA A 111 -22.09 -16.61 -3.71
N GLY A 112 -21.79 -15.33 -3.98
CA GLY A 112 -20.81 -14.94 -4.98
C GLY A 112 -21.34 -15.16 -6.40
N GLN A 113 -20.44 -15.18 -7.38
CA GLN A 113 -20.83 -15.33 -8.79
C GLN A 113 -19.70 -15.94 -9.61
N ASP A 114 -20.03 -16.93 -10.45
CA ASP A 114 -19.14 -17.37 -11.52
C ASP A 114 -19.40 -16.56 -12.78
N LEU A 115 -18.34 -15.99 -13.34
CA LEU A 115 -18.35 -15.11 -14.49
C LEU A 115 -17.54 -15.73 -15.62
N GLU A 116 -18.03 -15.56 -16.84
CA GLU A 116 -17.34 -15.94 -18.05
C GLU A 116 -17.09 -14.68 -18.89
N LEU A 117 -15.82 -14.40 -19.18
CA LEU A 117 -15.38 -13.20 -19.88
C LEU A 117 -14.62 -13.60 -21.14
N LYS A 118 -14.99 -12.98 -22.26
CA LYS A 118 -14.22 -13.08 -23.50
C LYS A 118 -13.16 -11.96 -23.50
N VAL A 119 -11.89 -12.33 -23.61
CA VAL A 119 -10.76 -11.39 -23.56
C VAL A 119 -9.75 -11.71 -24.66
N GLY A 120 -9.11 -10.71 -25.26
CA GLY A 120 -8.10 -10.96 -26.30
C GLY A 120 -6.66 -11.06 -25.77
N SER A 121 -6.41 -10.55 -24.57
CA SER A 121 -5.09 -10.61 -23.92
C SER A 121 -5.23 -10.64 -22.41
N VAL A 122 -4.20 -11.14 -21.74
CA VAL A 122 -4.10 -11.20 -20.28
C VAL A 122 -2.82 -10.51 -19.84
N ILE A 123 -2.90 -9.66 -18.82
CA ILE A 123 -1.73 -9.04 -18.18
C ILE A 123 -1.68 -9.50 -16.74
N VAL A 124 -0.56 -10.11 -16.34
CA VAL A 124 -0.32 -10.61 -14.99
C VAL A 124 0.45 -9.55 -14.20
N ALA A 125 -0.23 -8.95 -13.23
CA ALA A 125 0.29 -7.89 -12.36
C ALA A 125 0.07 -8.23 -10.87
N THR A 126 0.23 -9.51 -10.51
CA THR A 126 -0.08 -10.04 -9.15
C THR A 126 0.93 -9.68 -8.07
N GLY A 127 1.97 -8.91 -8.42
CA GLY A 127 2.93 -8.37 -7.46
C GLY A 127 3.76 -9.45 -6.77
N PHE A 128 4.04 -9.24 -5.48
CA PHE A 128 4.94 -10.04 -4.66
C PHE A 128 4.37 -10.19 -3.25
N ASP A 129 4.89 -11.16 -2.48
CA ASP A 129 4.66 -11.29 -1.04
C ASP A 129 5.92 -10.87 -0.26
N VAL A 130 5.74 -10.44 0.98
CA VAL A 130 6.87 -10.03 1.83
C VAL A 130 7.45 -11.26 2.52
N PHE A 131 8.77 -11.36 2.53
CA PHE A 131 9.49 -12.44 3.20
C PHE A 131 9.14 -12.47 4.70
N ASP A 132 8.76 -13.65 5.18
CA ASP A 132 8.48 -13.91 6.60
C ASP A 132 9.80 -14.07 7.38
N PRO A 133 10.16 -13.11 8.25
CA PRO A 133 11.43 -13.15 8.95
C PRO A 133 11.43 -14.08 10.17
N THR A 134 10.32 -14.74 10.51
CA THR A 134 10.29 -15.76 11.60
C THR A 134 11.27 -16.91 11.34
N VAL A 135 11.61 -17.18 10.08
CA VAL A 135 12.60 -18.21 9.72
C VAL A 135 14.03 -17.82 10.12
N VAL A 136 14.32 -16.52 10.23
CA VAL A 136 15.62 -15.99 10.67
C VAL A 136 15.60 -15.86 12.20
N LYS A 137 15.65 -17.00 12.89
CA LYS A 137 15.52 -17.09 14.36
C LYS A 137 16.47 -16.16 15.13
N ALA A 138 17.65 -15.90 14.58
CA ALA A 138 18.65 -15.04 15.20
C ALA A 138 18.18 -13.59 15.42
N TYR A 139 17.16 -13.13 14.68
CA TYR A 139 16.60 -11.78 14.82
C TYR A 139 15.39 -11.71 15.76
N GLY A 140 14.85 -12.84 16.21
CA GLY A 140 13.80 -12.87 17.23
C GLY A 140 12.45 -12.28 16.82
N PHE A 141 12.16 -12.15 15.52
CA PHE A 141 10.84 -11.72 15.06
C PHE A 141 9.75 -12.72 15.47
N GLY A 142 8.66 -12.21 16.05
CA GLY A 142 7.59 -13.01 16.66
C GLY A 142 7.90 -13.54 18.07
N LEU A 143 9.12 -13.35 18.56
CA LEU A 143 9.52 -13.64 19.95
C LEU A 143 9.69 -12.36 20.76
N TYR A 144 10.34 -11.34 20.19
CA TYR A 144 10.57 -10.06 20.84
C TYR A 144 9.59 -9.03 20.28
N ASP A 145 8.81 -8.42 21.18
CA ASP A 145 7.69 -7.54 20.80
C ASP A 145 8.18 -6.31 20.00
N ASN A 146 9.38 -5.80 20.32
CA ASN A 146 9.93 -4.59 19.70
C ASN A 146 10.76 -4.87 18.43
N VAL A 147 10.77 -6.11 17.93
CA VAL A 147 11.30 -6.45 16.60
C VAL A 147 10.13 -6.47 15.62
N VAL A 148 10.11 -5.50 14.71
CA VAL A 148 9.04 -5.31 13.71
C VAL A 148 9.57 -5.46 12.30
N THR A 149 8.71 -5.69 11.31
CA THR A 149 9.11 -5.66 9.89
C THR A 149 9.05 -4.25 9.30
N SER A 150 9.71 -4.03 8.17
CA SER A 150 9.57 -2.79 7.40
C SER A 150 8.11 -2.50 7.04
N MET A 151 7.32 -3.52 6.69
CA MET A 151 5.89 -3.33 6.43
C MET A 151 5.13 -2.86 7.67
N GLN A 152 5.44 -3.41 8.85
CA GLN A 152 4.83 -2.94 10.10
C GLN A 152 5.23 -1.48 10.39
N MET A 153 6.50 -1.11 10.16
CA MET A 153 6.95 0.28 10.26
C MET A 153 6.21 1.21 9.28
N GLU A 154 6.00 0.80 8.02
CA GLU A 154 5.20 1.56 7.06
C GLU A 154 3.76 1.79 7.56
N ARG A 155 3.16 0.79 8.23
CA ARG A 155 1.82 0.93 8.83
C ARG A 155 1.82 1.87 10.04
N LEU A 156 2.86 1.84 10.87
CA LEU A 156 3.02 2.74 12.00
C LEU A 156 3.22 4.20 11.55
N LEU A 157 4.03 4.43 10.51
CA LEU A 157 4.28 5.74 9.93
C LEU A 157 3.07 6.31 9.17
N ASN A 158 2.16 5.45 8.70
CA ASN A 158 1.02 5.87 7.91
C ASN A 158 0.02 6.70 8.74
N ALA A 159 -0.36 7.88 8.23
CA ALA A 159 -1.36 8.75 8.86
C ALA A 159 -2.75 8.09 9.02
N SER A 160 -3.12 7.15 8.14
CA SER A 160 -4.33 6.33 8.23
C SER A 160 -4.07 4.95 8.85
N GLY A 161 -2.85 4.73 9.37
CA GLY A 161 -2.45 3.49 10.01
C GLY A 161 -3.01 3.34 11.43
N PRO A 162 -2.78 2.20 12.07
CA PRO A 162 -3.37 1.88 13.38
C PRO A 162 -2.94 2.83 14.50
N THR A 163 -1.77 3.46 14.37
CA THR A 163 -1.23 4.44 15.33
C THR A 163 -1.29 5.88 14.79
N GLN A 164 -1.98 6.11 13.67
CA GLN A 164 -2.17 7.43 13.05
C GLN A 164 -0.86 8.20 12.76
N GLY A 165 0.22 7.47 12.46
CA GLY A 165 1.53 8.04 12.20
C GLY A 165 2.46 8.12 13.41
N HIS A 166 1.97 7.79 14.61
CA HIS A 166 2.80 7.74 15.82
C HIS A 166 3.60 6.44 15.87
N ILE A 167 4.92 6.56 16.03
CA ILE A 167 5.82 5.41 16.14
C ILE A 167 5.87 4.98 17.61
N LEU A 168 5.27 3.83 17.92
CA LEU A 168 5.15 3.33 19.28
C LEU A 168 5.72 1.91 19.37
N ARG A 169 6.45 1.62 20.45
CA ARG A 169 6.92 0.29 20.81
C ARG A 169 5.72 -0.65 21.01
N PRO A 170 5.66 -1.83 20.35
CA PRO A 170 4.59 -2.78 20.56
C PRO A 170 4.50 -3.30 22.00
N SER A 171 5.62 -3.43 22.71
CA SER A 171 5.67 -3.95 24.08
C SER A 171 4.96 -3.07 25.12
N ASP A 172 5.11 -1.74 25.03
CA ASP A 172 4.72 -0.83 26.11
C ASP A 172 4.04 0.47 25.63
N GLY A 173 3.90 0.65 24.32
CA GLY A 173 3.26 1.83 23.73
C GLY A 173 4.06 3.12 23.85
N LYS A 174 5.33 3.09 24.27
CA LYS A 174 6.17 4.29 24.36
C LYS A 174 6.80 4.63 23.01
N VAL A 175 7.10 5.91 22.82
CA VAL A 175 7.90 6.36 21.67
C VAL A 175 9.34 5.84 21.85
N PRO A 176 9.89 5.06 20.91
CA PRO A 176 11.29 4.67 20.96
C PRO A 176 12.19 5.89 20.75
N LYS A 177 13.33 5.96 21.43
CA LYS A 177 14.38 6.96 21.21
C LYS A 177 15.44 6.47 20.24
N LYS A 178 15.64 5.15 20.18
CA LYS A 178 16.66 4.50 19.35
C LYS A 178 16.05 3.43 18.46
N ILE A 179 16.22 3.56 17.13
CA ILE A 179 15.70 2.58 16.16
C ILE A 179 16.82 2.05 15.26
N GLY A 180 16.94 0.73 15.18
CA GLY A 180 17.84 0.04 14.26
C GLY A 180 17.09 -0.55 13.06
N PHE A 181 17.64 -0.43 11.86
CA PHE A 181 17.12 -1.01 10.62
C PHE A 181 18.10 -2.05 10.08
N VAL A 182 17.68 -3.31 10.03
CA VAL A 182 18.49 -4.42 9.53
C VAL A 182 18.20 -4.65 8.06
N GLN A 183 19.20 -4.44 7.20
CA GLN A 183 19.05 -4.62 5.76
C GLN A 183 19.18 -6.08 5.33
N CYS A 184 18.66 -6.36 4.13
CA CYS A 184 18.83 -7.63 3.43
C CYS A 184 18.23 -8.84 4.19
N VAL A 185 17.17 -8.63 4.98
CA VAL A 185 16.55 -9.71 5.75
C VAL A 185 15.87 -10.70 4.79
N GLY A 186 16.28 -11.97 4.88
CA GLY A 186 15.86 -13.06 4.00
C GLY A 186 16.57 -13.14 2.66
N THR A 187 17.37 -12.13 2.28
CA THR A 187 17.92 -11.98 0.92
C THR A 187 19.45 -12.02 0.90
N ARG A 188 20.04 -12.07 -0.30
CA ARG A 188 21.50 -12.15 -0.49
C ARG A 188 22.12 -13.27 0.37
N GLY A 189 21.53 -14.45 0.30
CA GLY A 189 22.00 -15.68 0.94
C GLY A 189 21.66 -15.86 2.42
N GLU A 190 20.98 -14.92 3.09
CA GLU A 190 20.69 -15.03 4.54
C GLU A 190 19.77 -16.22 4.88
N ALA A 191 18.71 -16.41 4.10
CA ALA A 191 17.73 -17.47 4.28
C ALA A 191 17.46 -18.24 2.97
N GLY A 192 18.50 -18.40 2.15
CA GLY A 192 18.43 -19.14 0.88
C GLY A 192 18.10 -18.31 -0.35
N LEU A 193 17.49 -17.12 -0.22
CA LEU A 193 17.22 -16.25 -1.38
C LEU A 193 18.51 -15.54 -1.82
N GLN A 194 19.00 -15.84 -3.02
CA GLN A 194 20.29 -15.35 -3.52
C GLN A 194 20.20 -13.92 -4.11
N TYR A 195 19.02 -13.48 -4.50
CA TYR A 195 18.81 -12.20 -5.15
C TYR A 195 18.71 -11.03 -4.14
N CYS A 196 18.75 -9.82 -4.67
CA CYS A 196 18.50 -8.57 -3.95
C CYS A 196 17.07 -8.09 -4.22
N SER A 197 16.35 -7.65 -3.19
CA SER A 197 15.00 -7.10 -3.36
C SER A 197 14.92 -5.64 -3.82
N ARG A 198 16.05 -5.02 -4.17
CA ARG A 198 16.19 -3.68 -4.80
C ARG A 198 15.64 -2.46 -4.02
N PHE A 199 14.51 -2.55 -3.34
CA PHE A 199 13.86 -1.42 -2.66
C PHE A 199 14.23 -1.27 -1.18
N CYS A 200 14.68 -2.34 -0.49
CA CYS A 200 14.85 -2.34 0.98
C CYS A 200 15.75 -1.21 1.49
N CYS A 201 16.86 -0.92 0.79
CA CYS A 201 17.78 0.16 1.15
C CYS A 201 17.07 1.53 1.09
N MET A 202 16.42 1.82 -0.03
CA MET A 202 15.74 3.11 -0.24
C MET A 202 14.56 3.30 0.69
N ASN A 203 13.76 2.24 0.93
CA ASN A 203 12.66 2.28 1.89
C ASN A 203 13.16 2.58 3.29
N SER A 204 14.26 1.97 3.73
CA SER A 204 14.79 2.18 5.08
C SER A 204 15.35 3.59 5.25
N ILE A 205 16.02 4.15 4.23
CA ILE A 205 16.46 5.55 4.24
C ILE A 205 15.24 6.48 4.33
N LYS A 206 14.21 6.23 3.50
CA LYS A 206 12.96 6.99 3.51
C LYS A 206 12.25 6.90 4.87
N ASP A 207 12.16 5.72 5.46
CA ASP A 207 11.58 5.51 6.78
C ASP A 207 12.37 6.26 7.85
N CYS A 208 13.70 6.23 7.85
CA CYS A 208 14.53 7.00 8.79
C CYS A 208 14.22 8.51 8.72
N MET A 209 14.12 9.06 7.51
CA MET A 209 13.76 10.48 7.31
C MET A 209 12.35 10.79 7.83
N LEU A 210 11.36 9.93 7.53
CA LEU A 210 9.97 10.12 7.96
C LEU A 210 9.82 9.95 9.48
N VAL A 211 10.48 8.95 10.06
CA VAL A 211 10.54 8.75 11.51
C VAL A 211 10.99 10.02 12.21
N LYS A 212 12.07 10.64 11.74
CA LYS A 212 12.58 11.87 12.34
C LYS A 212 11.65 13.08 12.15
N GLN A 213 10.92 13.14 11.03
CA GLN A 213 9.91 14.17 10.80
C GLN A 213 8.69 14.00 11.71
N HIS A 214 8.25 12.76 11.94
CA HIS A 214 7.06 12.43 12.72
C HIS A 214 7.33 12.44 14.24
N ALA A 215 8.54 12.06 14.65
CA ALA A 215 8.99 12.00 16.03
C ALA A 215 10.37 12.69 16.17
N PRO A 216 10.41 14.03 16.28
CA PRO A 216 11.65 14.79 16.44
C PRO A 216 12.49 14.38 17.66
N GLU A 217 11.86 13.77 18.68
CA GLU A 217 12.48 13.24 19.90
C GLU A 217 13.33 11.99 19.69
N ILE A 218 13.30 11.38 18.50
CA ILE A 218 14.19 10.28 18.12
C ILE A 218 15.64 10.76 18.23
N GLU A 219 16.41 10.10 19.10
CA GLU A 219 17.80 10.44 19.40
C GLU A 219 18.76 9.75 18.44
N GLU A 220 18.46 8.52 18.02
CA GLU A 220 19.40 7.67 17.31
C GLU A 220 18.70 6.76 16.29
N LEU A 221 19.18 6.80 15.04
CA LEU A 221 18.78 5.91 13.95
C LEU A 221 20.01 5.18 13.44
N LYS A 222 19.91 3.87 13.22
CA LYS A 222 20.99 3.07 12.64
C LYS A 222 20.51 2.22 11.49
N ILE A 223 21.25 2.22 10.38
CA ILE A 223 21.05 1.28 9.27
C ILE A 223 22.22 0.29 9.26
N PHE A 224 21.94 -0.98 9.53
CA PHE A 224 22.90 -2.09 9.48
C PHE A 224 22.86 -2.73 8.09
N TYR A 225 23.95 -2.60 7.31
CA TYR A 225 23.94 -2.92 5.89
C TYR A 225 25.22 -3.60 5.39
N ILE A 226 25.14 -4.24 4.23
CA ILE A 226 26.30 -4.77 3.49
C ILE A 226 26.76 -3.73 2.45
N ASP A 227 25.83 -3.37 1.56
CA ASP A 227 25.99 -2.33 0.54
C ASP A 227 24.71 -1.50 0.49
N ILE A 228 24.82 -0.18 0.40
CA ILE A 228 23.69 0.70 0.08
C ILE A 228 23.50 0.67 -1.44
N ARG A 229 22.31 0.25 -1.88
CA ARG A 229 21.95 0.18 -3.31
C ARG A 229 20.97 1.29 -3.66
N ALA A 230 21.52 2.48 -3.89
CA ALA A 230 20.77 3.67 -4.29
C ALA A 230 20.77 3.85 -5.82
N ALA A 231 20.35 2.82 -6.54
CA ALA A 231 20.38 2.81 -8.01
C ALA A 231 19.06 3.33 -8.59
N GLY A 232 19.13 4.40 -9.40
CA GLY A 232 17.96 5.03 -9.98
C GLY A 232 18.12 6.56 -10.05
N LYS A 233 17.25 7.24 -10.79
CA LYS A 233 17.30 8.70 -10.89
C LYS A 233 16.95 9.33 -9.54
N GLY A 234 17.85 10.12 -8.97
CA GLY A 234 17.61 10.81 -7.69
C GLY A 234 17.86 9.95 -6.45
N PHE A 235 18.21 8.65 -6.61
CA PHE A 235 18.35 7.74 -5.46
C PHE A 235 19.66 7.97 -4.72
N GLU A 236 20.76 8.18 -5.46
CA GLU A 236 22.05 8.52 -4.86
C GLU A 236 21.97 9.87 -4.15
N GLU A 237 21.35 10.87 -4.78
CA GLU A 237 21.13 12.18 -4.17
C GLU A 237 20.25 12.10 -2.91
N PHE A 238 19.26 11.21 -2.91
CA PHE A 238 18.44 10.92 -1.73
C PHE A 238 19.26 10.29 -0.60
N TYR A 239 20.15 9.34 -0.93
CA TYR A 239 21.10 8.77 0.02
C TYR A 239 22.08 9.83 0.55
N GLN A 240 22.68 10.65 -0.31
CA GLN A 240 23.58 11.73 0.11
C GLN A 240 22.89 12.70 1.09
N ARG A 241 21.64 13.08 0.82
CA ARG A 241 20.85 13.91 1.74
C ARG A 241 20.63 13.25 3.10
N SER A 242 20.49 11.93 3.14
CA SER A 242 20.35 11.22 4.41
C SER A 242 21.64 11.16 5.24
N LEU A 243 22.82 11.33 4.61
CA LEU A 243 24.10 11.45 5.33
C LEU A 243 24.25 12.79 6.05
N GLU A 244 23.45 13.80 5.70
CA GLU A 244 23.42 15.10 6.37
C GLU A 244 22.61 15.05 7.69
N MET A 245 21.91 13.95 7.97
CA MET A 245 21.14 13.77 9.20
C MET A 245 22.04 13.35 10.37
N PRO A 246 22.19 14.17 11.42
CA PRO A 246 23.10 13.86 12.53
C PRO A 246 22.65 12.65 13.36
N GLU A 247 21.35 12.34 13.38
CA GLU A 247 20.81 11.20 14.13
C GLU A 247 20.97 9.86 13.39
N LEU A 248 21.25 9.87 12.08
CA LEU A 248 21.32 8.67 11.26
C LEU A 248 22.77 8.21 11.07
N THR A 249 23.06 7.00 11.52
CA THR A 249 24.37 6.36 11.31
C THR A 249 24.23 5.11 10.45
N TYR A 250 25.17 4.94 9.53
CA TYR A 250 25.30 3.74 8.70
C TYR A 250 26.36 2.82 9.31
N ILE A 251 25.98 1.59 9.62
CA ILE A 251 26.88 0.57 10.18
C ILE A 251 27.07 -0.52 9.13
N ARG A 252 28.27 -0.59 8.57
CA ARG A 252 28.61 -1.59 7.55
C ARG A 252 28.89 -2.93 8.21
N GLY A 253 27.85 -3.75 8.32
CA GLY A 253 27.90 -5.10 8.86
C GLY A 253 26.51 -5.72 8.88
N ARG A 254 26.42 -7.00 8.54
CA ARG A 254 25.18 -7.78 8.73
C ARG A 254 25.13 -8.21 10.21
N PRO A 255 24.04 -7.93 10.95
CA PRO A 255 23.90 -8.40 12.32
C PRO A 255 23.99 -9.92 12.42
N SER A 256 24.66 -10.41 13.46
CA SER A 256 24.74 -11.85 13.72
C SER A 256 23.52 -12.35 14.49
N LYS A 257 23.00 -11.53 15.43
CA LYS A 257 21.81 -11.80 16.22
C LYS A 257 21.27 -10.54 16.90
N ILE A 258 20.02 -10.64 17.37
CA ILE A 258 19.37 -9.67 18.24
C ILE A 258 19.02 -10.37 19.55
N LEU A 259 19.25 -9.69 20.68
CA LEU A 259 18.89 -10.15 22.02
C LEU A 259 17.96 -9.15 22.68
N GLU A 260 17.01 -9.60 23.49
CA GLU A 260 16.11 -8.74 24.28
C GLU A 260 16.54 -8.73 25.75
N ASP A 261 16.53 -7.55 26.38
CA ASP A 261 16.56 -7.44 27.84
C ASP A 261 15.15 -7.77 28.40
N PRO A 262 15.01 -8.83 29.22
CA PRO A 262 13.71 -9.28 29.69
C PRO A 262 13.02 -8.29 30.65
N GLN A 263 13.75 -7.33 31.24
CA GLN A 263 13.20 -6.32 32.15
C GLN A 263 12.75 -5.08 31.39
N THR A 264 13.59 -4.53 30.50
CA THR A 264 13.29 -3.27 29.80
C THR A 264 12.62 -3.47 28.46
N LYS A 265 12.68 -4.69 27.91
CA LYS A 265 12.27 -5.02 26.53
C LYS A 265 13.08 -4.30 25.46
N ASP A 266 14.22 -3.71 25.82
CA ASP A 266 15.14 -3.11 24.85
C ASP A 266 15.93 -4.22 24.15
N LEU A 267 16.49 -3.88 22.99
CA LEU A 267 17.14 -4.81 22.08
C LEU A 267 18.63 -4.51 21.98
N VAL A 268 19.43 -5.56 21.88
CA VAL A 268 20.87 -5.48 21.59
C VAL A 268 21.13 -6.13 20.24
N VAL A 269 21.54 -5.31 19.27
CA VAL A 269 21.93 -5.76 17.93
C VAL A 269 23.43 -6.01 17.92
N GLN A 270 23.83 -7.26 17.72
CA GLN A 270 25.25 -7.64 17.64
C GLN A 270 25.69 -7.68 16.18
N VAL A 271 26.74 -6.91 15.84
CA VAL A 271 27.21 -6.76 14.46
C VAL A 271 28.73 -6.89 14.42
N GLU A 272 29.24 -7.65 13.46
CA GLU A 272 30.64 -7.56 13.07
C GLU A 272 30.80 -6.33 12.18
N ASP A 273 31.43 -5.30 12.72
CA ASP A 273 31.72 -4.06 12.01
C ASP A 273 32.82 -4.33 10.97
N GLY A 274 32.44 -4.26 9.69
CA GLY A 274 33.31 -4.56 8.56
C GLY A 274 34.45 -3.55 8.36
N GLU A 275 34.40 -2.39 9.02
CA GLU A 275 35.48 -1.39 8.98
C GLU A 275 36.40 -1.53 10.19
N ALA A 276 35.84 -1.78 11.39
CA ALA A 276 36.61 -1.90 12.62
C ALA A 276 37.18 -3.31 12.87
N GLY A 277 36.67 -4.34 12.18
CA GLY A 277 37.04 -5.75 12.40
C GLY A 277 36.72 -6.25 13.81
N LYS A 278 35.69 -5.67 14.43
CA LYS A 278 35.27 -5.96 15.81
C LYS A 278 33.78 -6.23 15.87
N ILE A 279 33.40 -7.07 16.83
CA ILE A 279 32.01 -7.26 17.20
C ILE A 279 31.60 -6.11 18.11
N ASN A 280 30.59 -5.36 17.68
CA ASN A 280 30.00 -4.27 18.43
C ASN A 280 28.55 -4.62 18.79
N ASP A 281 28.14 -4.25 20.00
CA ASP A 281 26.78 -4.40 20.50
C ASP A 281 26.10 -3.02 20.52
N PHE A 282 24.95 -2.91 19.86
CA PHE A 282 24.20 -1.66 19.74
C PHE A 282 22.85 -1.78 20.47
N GLN A 283 22.62 -0.93 21.47
CA GLN A 283 21.36 -0.88 22.22
C GLN A 283 20.31 -0.06 21.45
N MET A 284 19.15 -0.67 21.22
CA MET A 284 18.03 -0.12 20.47
C MET A 284 16.73 -0.32 21.24
N ASP A 285 15.80 0.62 21.16
CA ASP A 285 14.47 0.47 21.77
C ASP A 285 13.53 -0.31 20.84
N MET A 286 13.80 -0.24 19.53
CA MET A 286 13.06 -0.94 18.48
C MET A 286 14.01 -1.33 17.35
N VAL A 287 13.78 -2.50 16.74
CA VAL A 287 14.50 -2.94 15.54
C VAL A 287 13.53 -3.25 14.41
N VAL A 288 13.79 -2.70 13.24
CA VAL A 288 13.04 -2.89 12.00
C VAL A 288 13.81 -3.84 11.10
N LEU A 289 13.18 -4.94 10.72
CA LEU A 289 13.71 -5.92 9.78
C LEU A 289 13.25 -5.54 8.37
N SER A 290 14.20 -5.11 7.53
CA SER A 290 13.91 -4.79 6.13
C SER A 290 13.83 -6.06 5.29
N SER A 291 12.71 -6.78 5.46
CA SER A 291 12.38 -8.02 4.77
C SER A 291 12.39 -7.85 3.25
N GLY A 292 12.93 -8.85 2.57
CA GLY A 292 12.88 -8.93 1.11
C GLY A 292 11.49 -9.22 0.55
N ALA A 293 11.39 -9.14 -0.77
CA ALA A 293 10.26 -9.61 -1.55
C ALA A 293 10.48 -11.06 -2.01
N VAL A 294 9.42 -11.86 -1.96
CA VAL A 294 9.32 -13.20 -2.54
C VAL A 294 8.18 -13.25 -3.55
N ALA A 295 8.21 -14.22 -4.46
CA ALA A 295 7.12 -14.41 -5.39
C ALA A 295 5.78 -14.60 -4.66
N ASN A 296 4.71 -14.04 -5.22
CA ASN A 296 3.37 -14.19 -4.64
C ASN A 296 3.00 -15.68 -4.52
N LYS A 297 2.54 -16.09 -3.34
CA LYS A 297 2.18 -17.48 -3.01
C LYS A 297 1.16 -18.10 -3.97
N THR A 298 0.33 -17.29 -4.63
CA THR A 298 -0.66 -17.78 -5.59
C THR A 298 -0.09 -18.00 -6.99
N ASN A 299 1.17 -17.64 -7.26
CA ASN A 299 1.76 -17.72 -8.59
C ASN A 299 1.78 -19.15 -9.16
N GLN A 300 1.98 -20.19 -8.33
CA GLN A 300 1.93 -21.58 -8.83
C GLN A 300 0.55 -21.93 -9.39
N LYS A 301 -0.52 -21.69 -8.62
CA LYS A 301 -1.90 -21.92 -9.06
C LYS A 301 -2.21 -21.10 -10.32
N LEU A 302 -1.77 -19.84 -10.36
CA LEU A 302 -2.02 -18.97 -11.51
C LEU A 302 -1.23 -19.40 -12.76
N ALA A 303 0.01 -19.86 -12.60
CA ALA A 303 0.81 -20.42 -13.69
C ALA A 303 0.12 -21.62 -14.34
N GLU A 304 -0.42 -22.54 -13.52
CA GLU A 304 -1.21 -23.69 -13.99
C GLU A 304 -2.46 -23.26 -14.76
N ILE A 305 -3.19 -22.25 -14.26
CA ILE A 305 -4.40 -21.72 -14.91
C ILE A 305 -4.09 -21.07 -16.26
N LEU A 306 -2.99 -20.31 -16.34
CA LEU A 306 -2.60 -19.57 -17.54
C LEU A 306 -1.85 -20.45 -18.55
N GLY A 307 -1.19 -21.49 -18.08
CA GLY A 307 -0.25 -22.31 -18.85
C GLY A 307 1.04 -21.55 -19.17
N ILE A 308 1.61 -20.88 -18.17
CA ILE A 308 2.89 -20.15 -18.27
C ILE A 308 3.91 -20.68 -17.24
N GLU A 309 5.19 -20.41 -17.45
CA GLU A 309 6.26 -20.95 -16.63
C GLU A 309 6.67 -20.01 -15.49
N ARG A 310 7.40 -20.58 -14.52
CA ARG A 310 7.99 -19.85 -13.39
C ARG A 310 9.45 -20.23 -13.22
N GLU A 311 10.23 -19.29 -12.74
CA GLU A 311 11.60 -19.51 -12.33
C GLU A 311 11.68 -20.29 -11.01
N GLU A 312 12.87 -20.79 -10.66
CA GLU A 312 13.14 -21.37 -9.34
C GLU A 312 12.86 -20.39 -8.18
N SER A 313 13.00 -19.09 -8.45
CA SER A 313 12.68 -18.00 -7.54
C SER A 313 11.17 -17.88 -7.24
N GLY A 314 10.32 -18.54 -8.04
CA GLY A 314 8.86 -18.55 -7.95
C GLY A 314 8.15 -17.45 -8.75
N PHE A 315 8.89 -16.46 -9.27
CA PHE A 315 8.38 -15.42 -10.16
C PHE A 315 8.07 -16.00 -11.55
N PHE A 316 7.23 -15.32 -12.33
CA PHE A 316 6.92 -15.78 -13.70
C PHE A 316 8.12 -15.59 -14.63
N THR A 317 8.36 -16.59 -15.48
CA THR A 317 9.44 -16.56 -16.47
C THR A 317 9.07 -15.62 -17.62
N SER A 318 9.96 -14.69 -17.96
CA SER A 318 9.82 -13.85 -19.15
C SER A 318 10.14 -14.62 -20.43
N GLY A 319 9.48 -14.31 -21.54
CA GLY A 319 9.69 -14.97 -22.84
C GLY A 319 11.13 -14.82 -23.36
N GLU A 320 11.86 -15.93 -23.45
CA GLU A 320 13.26 -15.94 -23.91
C GLU A 320 13.41 -15.56 -25.39
N GLU A 321 12.45 -15.95 -26.24
CA GLU A 321 12.53 -15.74 -27.69
C GLU A 321 12.55 -14.26 -28.10
N THR A 322 11.90 -13.39 -27.33
CA THR A 322 11.82 -11.96 -27.61
C THR A 322 12.78 -11.13 -26.75
N GLY A 323 13.32 -11.71 -25.68
CA GLY A 323 14.14 -11.01 -24.68
C GLY A 323 13.38 -9.89 -23.94
N SER A 324 12.05 -9.84 -24.08
CA SER A 324 11.21 -8.83 -23.47
C SER A 324 10.85 -9.20 -22.04
N PRO A 325 11.05 -8.31 -21.05
CA PRO A 325 10.62 -8.57 -19.67
C PRO A 325 9.09 -8.52 -19.49
N LEU A 326 8.35 -8.15 -20.54
CA LEU A 326 6.91 -7.93 -20.53
C LEU A 326 6.12 -9.12 -21.09
N GLU A 327 6.77 -10.06 -21.75
CA GLU A 327 6.12 -11.22 -22.35
C GLU A 327 6.29 -12.43 -21.44
N SER A 328 5.24 -13.25 -21.33
CA SER A 328 5.36 -14.56 -20.69
C SER A 328 5.83 -15.62 -21.69
N THR A 329 5.92 -16.87 -21.25
CA THR A 329 6.20 -18.02 -22.13
C THR A 329 5.03 -18.41 -23.05
N LYS A 330 3.91 -17.67 -23.02
CA LYS A 330 2.73 -17.93 -23.86
C LYS A 330 2.23 -16.65 -24.54
N GLU A 331 2.04 -16.71 -25.85
CA GLU A 331 1.55 -15.57 -26.64
C GLU A 331 0.18 -15.09 -26.13
N GLY A 332 -0.02 -13.76 -26.12
CA GLY A 332 -1.23 -13.12 -25.61
C GLY A 332 -1.30 -12.98 -24.09
N ILE A 333 -0.30 -13.49 -23.36
CA ILE A 333 -0.16 -13.33 -21.90
C ILE A 333 1.12 -12.54 -21.59
N TYR A 334 0.95 -11.43 -20.88
CA TYR A 334 2.00 -10.45 -20.60
C TYR A 334 2.23 -10.32 -19.09
N LEU A 335 3.40 -9.83 -18.71
CA LEU A 335 3.84 -9.68 -17.32
C LEU A 335 4.19 -8.21 -17.03
N CYS A 336 3.91 -7.73 -15.83
CA CYS A 336 4.42 -6.43 -15.39
C CYS A 336 4.55 -6.31 -13.87
N GLY A 337 5.36 -5.35 -13.45
CA GLY A 337 5.60 -5.06 -12.05
C GLY A 337 6.33 -6.21 -11.36
N CYS A 338 5.96 -6.49 -10.11
CA CYS A 338 6.67 -7.50 -9.33
C CYS A 338 6.27 -8.96 -9.63
N ALA A 339 5.39 -9.21 -10.61
CA ALA A 339 4.95 -10.56 -10.95
C ALA A 339 6.07 -11.40 -11.61
N SER A 340 6.92 -10.77 -12.42
CA SER A 340 8.04 -11.40 -13.14
C SER A 340 9.41 -11.15 -12.50
N GLY A 341 9.47 -10.42 -11.39
CA GLY A 341 10.73 -10.11 -10.70
C GLY A 341 10.66 -8.78 -9.98
N ILE A 342 11.63 -8.51 -9.11
CA ILE A 342 11.50 -7.42 -8.14
C ILE A 342 11.79 -6.06 -8.79
N ASN A 343 10.86 -5.13 -8.63
CA ASN A 343 10.91 -3.78 -9.19
C ASN A 343 10.51 -2.73 -8.14
N ASP A 344 10.89 -1.48 -8.35
CA ASP A 344 10.30 -0.37 -7.61
C ASP A 344 8.99 0.10 -8.27
N ILE A 345 8.36 1.13 -7.70
CA ILE A 345 7.09 1.65 -8.19
C ILE A 345 7.23 2.24 -9.60
N SER A 346 8.32 2.96 -9.88
CA SER A 346 8.52 3.64 -11.17
C SER A 346 8.72 2.62 -12.29
N ASP A 347 9.55 1.61 -12.05
CA ASP A 347 9.76 0.47 -12.95
C ASP A 347 8.44 -0.29 -13.18
N SER A 348 7.66 -0.51 -12.12
CA SER A 348 6.37 -1.21 -12.21
C SER A 348 5.33 -0.44 -13.04
N VAL A 349 5.27 0.89 -12.89
CA VAL A 349 4.37 1.75 -13.69
C VAL A 349 4.79 1.77 -15.16
N ALA A 350 6.09 1.86 -15.44
CA ALA A 350 6.63 1.81 -16.79
C ALA A 350 6.31 0.46 -17.47
N GLN A 351 6.53 -0.65 -16.76
CA GLN A 351 6.19 -1.99 -17.24
C GLN A 351 4.69 -2.18 -17.44
N GLY A 352 3.85 -1.62 -16.55
CA GLY A 352 2.40 -1.66 -16.72
C GLY A 352 1.96 -0.97 -18.02
N SER A 353 2.55 0.18 -18.33
CA SER A 353 2.31 0.90 -19.59
C SER A 353 2.80 0.11 -20.80
N GLY A 354 4.00 -0.48 -20.71
CA GLY A 354 4.55 -1.33 -21.77
C GLY A 354 3.72 -2.58 -22.03
N ALA A 355 3.29 -3.28 -20.98
CA ALA A 355 2.45 -4.47 -21.10
C ALA A 355 1.07 -4.15 -21.69
N ALA A 356 0.49 -2.99 -21.33
CA ALA A 356 -0.75 -2.52 -21.96
C ALA A 356 -0.58 -2.27 -23.47
N ALA A 357 0.52 -1.64 -23.88
CA ALA A 357 0.83 -1.42 -25.30
C ALA A 357 1.08 -2.75 -26.05
N ALA A 358 1.78 -3.71 -25.43
CA ALA A 358 2.03 -5.02 -26.01
C ALA A 358 0.72 -5.82 -26.18
N ALA A 359 -0.16 -5.79 -25.16
CA ALA A 359 -1.46 -6.44 -25.19
C ALA A 359 -2.39 -5.89 -26.28
N GLU A 360 -2.23 -4.62 -26.68
CA GLU A 360 -3.03 -4.02 -27.76
C GLU A 360 -2.91 -4.80 -29.08
N LYS A 361 -1.79 -5.48 -29.34
CA LYS A 361 -1.54 -6.30 -30.54
C LYS A 361 -2.70 -7.24 -30.88
N HIS A 362 -3.33 -7.84 -29.87
CA HIS A 362 -4.40 -8.84 -30.08
C HIS A 362 -5.82 -8.27 -29.93
N VAL A 363 -5.97 -7.01 -29.52
CA VAL A 363 -7.27 -6.36 -29.30
C VAL A 363 -7.48 -5.08 -30.11
N ALA A 364 -6.50 -4.66 -30.92
CA ALA A 364 -6.54 -3.42 -31.70
C ALA A 364 -7.80 -3.27 -32.58
N LYS A 365 -8.36 -4.37 -33.08
CA LYS A 365 -9.59 -4.37 -33.89
C LYS A 365 -10.88 -4.18 -33.08
N LEU A 366 -10.81 -4.29 -31.76
CA LEU A 366 -11.95 -4.19 -30.83
C LEU A 366 -12.01 -2.82 -30.14
N ARG A 367 -11.24 -1.83 -30.60
CA ARG A 367 -11.13 -0.51 -29.98
C ARG A 367 -12.53 0.12 -29.84
N ILE A 368 -12.97 0.23 -28.59
CA ILE A 368 -14.23 0.88 -28.23
C ILE A 368 -13.98 2.39 -28.33
N GLU A 369 -14.88 3.12 -28.99
CA GLU A 369 -14.85 4.59 -28.94
C GLU A 369 -14.92 5.05 -27.50
N GLU A 370 -13.97 5.89 -27.10
CA GLU A 370 -13.97 6.47 -25.77
C GLU A 370 -15.22 7.33 -25.61
N LYS A 371 -16.16 6.88 -24.77
CA LYS A 371 -17.29 7.70 -24.37
C LYS A 371 -16.74 8.85 -23.54
N LYS A 372 -16.61 10.02 -24.16
CA LYS A 372 -16.32 11.25 -23.42
C LYS A 372 -17.43 11.48 -22.42
N GLU A 373 -17.05 11.59 -21.15
CA GLU A 373 -17.98 12.10 -20.13
C GLU A 373 -18.33 13.55 -20.48
N GLU A 374 -19.62 13.83 -20.64
CA GLU A 374 -20.10 15.21 -20.77
C GLU A 374 -19.98 15.88 -19.40
N ILE A 375 -18.87 16.58 -19.18
CA ILE A 375 -18.71 17.45 -18.00
C ILE A 375 -19.47 18.74 -18.30
N LEU A 376 -20.64 18.91 -17.68
CA LEU A 376 -21.39 20.16 -17.74
C LEU A 376 -20.55 21.27 -17.10
N GLU A 377 -20.11 22.23 -17.90
CA GLU A 377 -19.41 23.41 -17.40
C GLU A 377 -20.31 24.18 -16.45
N LEU A 378 -19.79 24.49 -15.26
CA LEU A 378 -20.45 25.39 -14.35
C LEU A 378 -20.32 26.83 -14.87
N ASP A 379 -21.39 27.60 -14.82
CA ASP A 379 -21.31 29.04 -15.07
C ASP A 379 -20.44 29.69 -13.99
N VAL A 380 -19.24 30.12 -14.40
CA VAL A 380 -18.25 30.76 -13.54
C VAL A 380 -18.21 32.29 -13.69
N SER A 381 -19.22 32.86 -14.35
CA SER A 381 -19.38 34.30 -14.52
C SER A 381 -19.74 35.01 -13.21
N GLY A 382 -19.66 36.34 -13.21
CA GLY A 382 -19.94 37.17 -12.04
C GLY A 382 -18.73 37.40 -11.11
N PRO A 383 -18.95 38.06 -9.95
CA PRO A 383 -17.89 38.35 -8.99
C PRO A 383 -17.30 37.06 -8.41
N PRO A 384 -16.02 37.03 -8.03
CA PRO A 384 -15.41 35.84 -7.44
C PRO A 384 -16.16 35.39 -6.19
N ARG A 385 -16.35 34.09 -6.08
CA ARG A 385 -16.96 33.39 -4.94
C ARG A 385 -16.09 32.18 -4.67
N ILE A 386 -15.06 32.42 -3.87
CA ILE A 386 -13.96 31.49 -3.64
C ILE A 386 -14.33 30.54 -2.51
N GLY A 387 -14.18 29.24 -2.75
CA GLY A 387 -14.17 28.24 -1.68
C GLY A 387 -12.75 27.73 -1.43
N VAL A 388 -12.32 27.75 -0.18
CA VAL A 388 -11.00 27.25 0.25
C VAL A 388 -11.20 25.91 0.96
N PHE A 389 -10.52 24.87 0.47
CA PHE A 389 -10.54 23.54 1.04
C PHE A 389 -9.14 23.19 1.54
N VAL A 390 -9.00 22.96 2.84
CA VAL A 390 -7.71 22.70 3.50
C VAL A 390 -7.60 21.23 3.85
N CYS A 391 -6.64 20.52 3.27
CA CYS A 391 -6.37 19.14 3.61
C CYS A 391 -5.54 19.07 4.90
N HIS A 392 -5.82 18.12 5.78
CA HIS A 392 -5.08 17.93 7.03
C HIS A 392 -4.66 16.48 7.27
N CYS A 393 -4.18 15.78 6.23
CA CYS A 393 -3.77 14.36 6.26
C CYS A 393 -2.88 13.98 7.47
N GLY A 394 -3.49 13.64 8.60
CA GLY A 394 -2.80 13.31 9.86
C GLY A 394 -1.66 14.27 10.19
N ILE A 395 -0.57 13.72 10.73
CA ILE A 395 0.62 14.49 11.11
C ILE A 395 1.43 15.01 9.91
N ASN A 396 1.19 14.52 8.69
CA ASN A 396 1.93 14.96 7.50
C ASN A 396 1.68 16.44 7.17
N ILE A 397 0.47 16.95 7.44
CA ILE A 397 0.11 18.36 7.24
C ILE A 397 -0.23 19.00 8.59
N ALA A 398 -1.13 18.39 9.37
CA ALA A 398 -1.59 18.96 10.63
C ALA A 398 -0.51 18.95 11.73
N GLY A 399 0.56 18.16 11.57
CA GLY A 399 1.71 18.17 12.48
C GLY A 399 2.63 19.36 12.27
N VAL A 400 2.52 20.07 11.15
CA VAL A 400 3.39 21.21 10.79
C VAL A 400 2.63 22.53 10.74
N LEU A 401 1.35 22.50 10.35
CA LEU A 401 0.52 23.70 10.18
C LEU A 401 -0.64 23.73 11.18
N ASP A 402 -0.92 24.90 11.77
CA ASP A 402 -2.16 25.14 12.49
C ASP A 402 -3.31 25.29 11.48
N ILE A 403 -4.08 24.22 11.33
CA ILE A 403 -5.20 24.15 10.39
C ILE A 403 -6.32 25.11 10.77
N GLU A 404 -6.56 25.32 12.07
CA GLU A 404 -7.64 26.20 12.54
C GLU A 404 -7.26 27.68 12.36
N GLU A 405 -6.01 28.05 12.61
CA GLU A 405 -5.49 29.37 12.29
C GLU A 405 -5.53 29.63 10.77
N LEU A 406 -5.07 28.67 9.96
CA LEU A 406 -5.08 28.79 8.50
C LEU A 406 -6.51 28.97 7.95
N LYS A 407 -7.49 28.25 8.50
CA LYS A 407 -8.90 28.41 8.13
C LYS A 407 -9.40 29.81 8.48
N LYS A 408 -9.16 30.27 9.71
CA LYS A 408 -9.57 31.61 10.16
C LYS A 408 -8.93 32.69 9.29
N TYR A 409 -7.65 32.54 8.95
CA TYR A 409 -6.98 33.45 8.02
C TYR A 409 -7.64 33.42 6.63
N ALA A 410 -7.89 32.23 6.07
CA ALA A 410 -8.53 32.09 4.77
C ALA A 410 -9.93 32.72 4.73
N GLU A 411 -10.69 32.67 5.82
CA GLU A 411 -12.00 33.33 5.94
C GLU A 411 -11.92 34.86 5.86
N THR A 412 -10.77 35.47 6.17
CA THR A 412 -10.57 36.93 6.07
C THR A 412 -10.21 37.41 4.67
N LEU A 413 -9.88 36.50 3.75
CA LEU A 413 -9.40 36.86 2.42
C LEU A 413 -10.54 37.39 1.53
N PRO A 414 -10.28 38.38 0.65
CA PRO A 414 -11.28 38.91 -0.27
C PRO A 414 -11.96 37.80 -1.09
N ASP A 415 -13.26 37.95 -1.27
CA ASP A 415 -14.11 37.06 -2.08
C ASP A 415 -14.20 35.59 -1.62
N VAL A 416 -13.58 35.22 -0.49
CA VAL A 416 -13.75 33.91 0.14
C VAL A 416 -15.09 33.86 0.86
N VAL A 417 -15.96 32.95 0.40
CA VAL A 417 -17.32 32.79 0.93
C VAL A 417 -17.53 31.46 1.65
N PHE A 418 -16.54 30.57 1.61
CA PHE A 418 -16.59 29.26 2.23
C PHE A 418 -15.18 28.74 2.50
N VAL A 419 -14.93 28.27 3.72
CA VAL A 419 -13.70 27.57 4.09
C VAL A 419 -14.07 26.27 4.78
N ARG A 420 -13.36 25.18 4.45
CA ARG A 420 -13.55 23.89 5.12
C ARG A 420 -12.29 23.06 5.09
N ASP A 421 -12.03 22.33 6.17
CA ASP A 421 -11.00 21.32 6.22
C ASP A 421 -11.52 19.89 5.91
N SER A 422 -10.60 19.03 5.47
CA SER A 422 -10.86 17.61 5.20
C SER A 422 -9.63 16.78 5.51
N LEU A 423 -9.82 15.64 6.18
CA LEU A 423 -8.71 14.74 6.53
C LEU A 423 -8.06 14.11 5.29
N PHE A 424 -8.83 13.86 4.22
CA PHE A 424 -8.34 13.30 2.95
C PHE A 424 -9.07 13.92 1.77
N LEU A 425 -8.66 15.12 1.35
CA LEU A 425 -9.32 15.81 0.24
C LEU A 425 -9.24 15.04 -1.09
N CYS A 426 -8.17 14.25 -1.28
CA CYS A 426 -7.96 13.42 -2.47
C CYS A 426 -8.86 12.16 -2.54
N SER A 427 -9.51 11.77 -1.44
CA SER A 427 -10.37 10.58 -1.40
C SER A 427 -11.69 10.74 -2.17
N ASP A 428 -12.36 9.63 -2.51
CA ASP A 428 -13.68 9.62 -3.16
C ASP A 428 -14.72 10.49 -2.43
N ASP A 429 -14.83 10.31 -1.11
CA ASP A 429 -15.72 11.09 -0.27
C ASP A 429 -15.29 12.56 -0.16
N GLY A 430 -13.98 12.82 -0.04
CA GLY A 430 -13.41 14.17 -0.03
C GLY A 430 -13.75 14.96 -1.30
N GLN A 431 -13.55 14.35 -2.47
CA GLN A 431 -13.86 14.97 -3.76
C GLN A 431 -15.38 15.16 -3.97
N ARG A 432 -16.21 14.18 -3.61
CA ARG A 432 -17.68 14.32 -3.69
C ARG A 432 -18.18 15.46 -2.82
N ARG A 433 -17.70 15.55 -1.57
CA ARG A 433 -18.04 16.67 -0.67
C ARG A 433 -17.60 18.01 -1.23
N LEU A 434 -16.41 18.09 -1.83
CA LEU A 434 -15.95 19.31 -2.50
C LEU A 434 -16.89 19.69 -3.65
N GLN A 435 -17.26 18.75 -4.53
CA GLN A 435 -18.20 18.96 -5.63
C GLN A 435 -19.58 19.41 -5.15
N ASP A 436 -20.12 18.77 -4.11
CA ASP A 436 -21.39 19.14 -3.50
C ASP A 436 -21.34 20.55 -2.92
N MET A 437 -20.23 20.92 -2.29
CA MET A 437 -20.07 22.25 -1.73
C MET A 437 -19.94 23.33 -2.80
N ILE A 438 -19.26 23.06 -3.92
CA ILE A 438 -19.21 23.95 -5.09
C ILE A 438 -20.63 24.28 -5.55
N LYS A 439 -21.46 23.26 -5.76
CA LYS A 439 -22.86 23.42 -6.19
C LYS A 439 -23.69 24.13 -5.13
N LYS A 440 -23.66 23.67 -3.88
CA LYS A 440 -24.49 24.18 -2.78
C LYS A 440 -24.19 25.63 -2.42
N LYS A 441 -22.92 26.04 -2.49
CA LYS A 441 -22.49 27.41 -2.14
C LYS A 441 -22.36 28.32 -3.36
N LYS A 442 -22.59 27.80 -4.57
CA LYS A 442 -22.43 28.50 -5.84
C LYS A 442 -21.03 29.11 -5.93
N LEU A 443 -20.02 28.28 -5.71
CA LEU A 443 -18.62 28.69 -5.83
C LEU A 443 -18.25 28.73 -7.31
N ASN A 444 -17.56 29.79 -7.74
CA ASN A 444 -17.04 29.90 -9.11
C ASN A 444 -15.51 29.88 -9.17
N ARG A 445 -14.83 29.79 -8.02
CA ARG A 445 -13.38 29.61 -7.87
C ARG A 445 -13.12 28.69 -6.69
N VAL A 446 -12.10 27.85 -6.78
CA VAL A 446 -11.74 26.88 -5.75
C VAL A 446 -10.25 26.95 -5.49
N VAL A 447 -9.88 26.98 -4.21
CA VAL A 447 -8.51 26.79 -3.75
C VAL A 447 -8.47 25.49 -2.97
N ALA A 448 -7.72 24.50 -3.45
CA ALA A 448 -7.45 23.27 -2.73
C ALA A 448 -6.04 23.35 -2.14
N ALA A 449 -5.94 23.67 -0.85
CA ALA A 449 -4.70 23.63 -0.09
C ALA A 449 -4.47 22.18 0.38
N ALA A 450 -3.88 21.37 -0.49
CA ALA A 450 -3.59 19.97 -0.25
C ALA A 450 -2.17 19.62 -0.70
N CYS A 451 -1.66 18.46 -0.28
CA CYS A 451 -0.49 17.88 -0.91
C CYS A 451 -0.76 17.69 -2.41
N THR A 452 0.28 17.82 -3.24
CA THR A 452 0.18 17.56 -4.68
C THR A 452 -0.44 16.18 -4.88
N PRO A 453 -1.54 16.06 -5.66
CA PRO A 453 -2.24 14.80 -5.87
C PRO A 453 -1.38 13.75 -6.58
#